data_AF-A0A0Q9SQU1-F1
#
_entry.id   AF-A0A0Q9SQU1-F1
#
_cell.length_a   1.000
_cell.length_b   1.000
_cell.length_c   1.000
_cell.angle_alpha   90.00
_cell.angle_beta   90.00
_cell.angle_gamma   90.00
#
_symmetry.space_group_name_H-M   'P 1'
#
loop_
_entity.id
_entity.type
_entity.pdbx_description
1 polymer ?
#
loop_
_entity_poly.entity_id
_entity_poly.type
_entity_poly.pdbx_seq_one_letter_code
_entity_poly.pdbx_strand_id
1 'polypeptide(L)'
;MSQTSRPVADPLSIAALDTERHVAAAGWDQNPRLFALVPTAELLEREPHLRAQMRGSDLAEGALSAIEQEDLPRTSNLESLLGGIAWPDSVVGAALAVERIVVPPEAERDLPAHTESAVDALAAHPGRQDVRLLVAVTRDGQSRCLLRQRANDRDDKVALGDEIAPGLVHALKATLQA
;
A
#
# COMPACT_ATOMS: atom_id res chain seq x y z
N MET A 1 29.93 17.49 13.62
CA MET A 1 28.65 17.84 14.27
C MET A 1 27.74 16.64 14.12
N SER A 2 27.69 15.80 15.15
CA SER A 2 26.98 14.52 15.11
C SER A 2 25.47 14.78 15.12
N GLN A 3 24.79 14.42 14.04
CA GLN A 3 23.32 14.33 14.04
C GLN A 3 22.94 13.02 14.72
N THR A 4 22.36 13.14 15.91
CA THR A 4 21.66 12.08 16.62
C THR A 4 20.43 11.70 15.81
N SER A 5 20.53 10.66 14.98
CA SER A 5 19.40 10.13 14.22
C SER A 5 18.36 9.57 15.19
N ARG A 6 17.25 10.29 15.35
CA ARG A 6 16.08 9.82 16.08
C ARG A 6 15.21 9.10 15.04
N PRO A 7 15.05 7.77 15.06
CA PRO A 7 14.10 7.13 14.17
C PRO A 7 12.70 7.37 14.74
N VAL A 8 12.14 8.55 14.50
CA VAL A 8 10.69 8.68 14.40
C VAL A 8 10.43 8.49 12.92
N ALA A 9 9.88 7.33 12.55
CA ALA A 9 9.44 7.10 11.18
C ALA A 9 8.53 8.26 10.76
N ASP A 10 8.70 8.76 9.54
CA ASP A 10 7.88 9.86 9.03
C ASP A 10 6.38 9.47 9.04
N PRO A 11 5.45 10.44 9.09
CA PRO A 11 4.02 10.12 9.21
C PRO A 11 3.46 9.20 8.12
N LEU A 12 3.97 9.29 6.89
CA LEU A 12 3.57 8.40 5.80
C LEU A 12 4.04 6.96 6.06
N SER A 13 5.26 6.77 6.54
CA SER A 13 5.78 5.45 6.92
C SER A 13 4.97 4.81 8.05
N ILE A 14 4.55 5.61 9.04
CA ILE A 14 3.70 5.12 10.15
C ILE A 14 2.34 4.69 9.60
N ALA A 15 1.66 5.56 8.86
CA ALA A 15 0.35 5.27 8.30
C ALA A 15 0.38 4.06 7.36
N ALA A 16 1.45 3.92 6.54
CA ALA A 16 1.65 2.77 5.68
C ALA A 16 1.78 1.47 6.49
N LEU A 17 2.59 1.45 7.54
CA LEU A 17 2.79 0.27 8.40
C LEU A 17 1.50 -0.13 9.13
N ASP A 18 0.76 0.85 9.67
CA ASP A 18 -0.50 0.57 10.37
C ASP A 18 -1.58 0.08 9.41
N THR A 19 -1.65 0.66 8.20
CA THR A 19 -2.55 0.16 7.13
C THR A 19 -2.15 -1.25 6.70
N GLU A 20 -0.86 -1.55 6.60
CA GLU A 20 -0.36 -2.87 6.21
C GLU A 20 -0.78 -3.92 7.23
N ARG A 21 -0.61 -3.64 8.52
CA ARG A 21 -1.04 -4.50 9.62
C ARG A 21 -2.56 -4.71 9.64
N HIS A 22 -3.33 -3.63 9.43
CA HIS A 22 -4.79 -3.71 9.32
C HIS A 22 -5.22 -4.64 8.19
N VAL A 23 -4.60 -4.52 7.02
CA VAL A 23 -4.87 -5.42 5.90
C VAL A 23 -4.43 -6.84 6.21
N ALA A 24 -3.26 -7.04 6.83
CA ALA A 24 -2.76 -8.36 7.19
C ALA A 24 -3.64 -9.10 8.20
N ALA A 25 -4.25 -8.38 9.15
CA ALA A 25 -5.17 -8.96 10.12
C ALA A 25 -6.41 -9.62 9.47
N ALA A 26 -6.78 -9.22 8.25
CA ALA A 26 -7.89 -9.80 7.49
C ALA A 26 -7.50 -11.07 6.70
N GLY A 27 -6.28 -11.59 6.84
CA GLY A 27 -5.82 -12.80 6.17
C GLY A 27 -5.31 -12.54 4.75
N TRP A 28 -5.33 -13.54 3.88
CA TRP A 28 -4.88 -13.44 2.48
C TRP A 28 -6.03 -13.67 1.49
N ASP A 29 -5.73 -13.57 0.19
CA ASP A 29 -6.67 -13.78 -0.91
C ASP A 29 -7.75 -12.69 -0.94
N GLN A 30 -7.33 -11.46 -0.59
CA GLN A 30 -8.16 -10.26 -0.57
C GLN A 30 -8.22 -9.58 -1.94
N ASN A 31 -9.36 -8.92 -2.23
CA ASN A 31 -9.44 -7.94 -3.33
C ASN A 31 -8.46 -6.78 -3.06
N PRO A 32 -8.00 -6.02 -4.06
CA PRO A 32 -7.25 -4.79 -3.79
C PRO A 32 -8.02 -3.87 -2.84
N ARG A 33 -7.32 -3.27 -1.89
CA ARG A 33 -7.90 -2.36 -0.89
C ARG A 33 -7.25 -0.99 -1.02
N LEU A 34 -8.09 0.04 -1.16
CA LEU A 34 -7.67 1.42 -1.36
C LEU A 34 -8.03 2.23 -0.12
N PHE A 35 -7.16 3.15 0.26
CA PHE A 35 -7.31 4.00 1.43
C PHE A 35 -7.02 5.44 1.06
N ALA A 36 -7.87 6.37 1.50
CA ALA A 36 -7.58 7.79 1.51
C ALA A 36 -6.72 8.11 2.74
N LEU A 37 -5.64 8.87 2.56
CA LEU A 37 -4.85 9.40 3.66
C LEU A 37 -5.27 10.84 3.92
N VAL A 38 -5.74 11.10 5.14
CA VAL A 38 -6.17 12.44 5.59
C VAL A 38 -5.37 12.86 6.82
N PRO A 39 -5.13 14.16 7.04
CA PRO A 39 -4.52 14.63 8.28
C PRO A 39 -5.38 14.23 9.48
N THR A 40 -4.81 13.51 10.44
CA THR A 40 -5.55 13.05 11.63
C THR A 40 -6.09 14.23 12.44
N ALA A 41 -5.37 15.36 12.46
CA ALA A 41 -5.84 16.58 13.12
C ALA A 41 -7.17 17.09 12.53
N GLU A 42 -7.28 17.18 11.20
CA GLU A 42 -8.50 17.61 10.52
C GLU A 42 -9.64 16.60 10.69
N LEU A 43 -9.32 15.30 10.67
CA LEU A 43 -10.31 14.25 10.96
C LEU A 43 -10.90 14.43 12.37
N LEU A 44 -10.06 14.70 13.37
CA LEU A 44 -10.50 14.89 14.76
C LEU A 44 -11.25 16.19 15.00
N GLU A 45 -11.02 17.23 14.19
CA GLU A 45 -11.83 18.45 14.22
C GLU A 45 -13.25 18.21 13.74
N ARG A 46 -13.40 17.42 12.67
CA ARG A 46 -14.71 17.06 12.09
C ARG A 46 -15.43 16.01 12.92
N GLU A 47 -14.68 15.03 13.44
CA GLU A 47 -15.19 13.88 14.20
C GLU A 47 -14.54 13.77 15.59
N PRO A 48 -14.84 14.67 16.54
CA PRO A 48 -14.17 14.71 17.84
C PRO A 48 -14.26 13.43 18.66
N HIS A 49 -15.31 12.63 18.44
CA HIS A 49 -15.56 11.37 19.15
C HIS A 49 -14.48 10.30 18.86
N LEU A 50 -13.80 10.38 17.70
CA LEU A 50 -12.71 9.46 17.35
C LEU A 50 -11.46 9.67 18.20
N ARG A 51 -11.30 10.83 18.85
CA ARG A 51 -10.14 11.14 19.70
C ARG A 51 -9.93 10.12 20.80
N ALA A 52 -11.02 9.56 21.34
CA ALA A 52 -10.97 8.53 22.37
C ALA A 52 -10.34 7.21 21.90
N GLN A 53 -10.16 7.02 20.59
CA GLN A 53 -9.59 5.81 19.98
C GLN A 53 -8.11 5.97 19.60
N MET A 54 -7.64 7.21 19.42
CA MET A 54 -6.27 7.52 18.96
C MET A 54 -5.23 7.38 20.09
N ARG A 55 -4.05 6.83 19.82
CA ARG A 55 -2.96 6.68 20.81
C ARG A 55 -1.58 6.96 20.20
N GLY A 56 -0.63 7.38 21.02
CA GLY A 56 0.78 7.43 20.63
C GLY A 56 1.04 8.22 19.35
N SER A 57 1.50 7.52 18.30
CA SER A 57 1.82 8.09 16.99
C SER A 57 0.62 8.67 16.25
N ASP A 58 -0.61 8.24 16.53
CA ASP A 58 -1.82 8.76 15.90
C ASP A 58 -2.06 10.24 16.20
N LEU A 59 -1.53 10.71 17.34
CA LEU A 59 -1.66 12.08 17.82
C LEU A 59 -0.39 12.90 17.60
N ALA A 60 0.60 12.34 16.89
CA ALA A 60 1.81 13.07 16.53
C ALA A 60 1.49 14.18 15.51
N GLU A 61 2.34 15.20 15.48
CA GLU A 61 2.25 16.25 14.46
C GLU A 61 2.41 15.64 13.05
N GLY A 62 1.53 16.00 12.13
CA GLY A 62 1.51 15.47 10.77
C GLY A 62 0.99 14.04 10.63
N ALA A 63 0.48 13.41 11.71
CA ALA A 63 -0.11 12.07 11.64
C ALA A 63 -1.22 11.98 10.58
N LEU A 64 -1.25 10.84 9.89
CA LEU A 64 -2.22 10.55 8.84
C LEU A 64 -3.14 9.41 9.28
N SER A 65 -4.44 9.56 9.01
CA SER A 65 -5.43 8.51 9.17
C SER A 65 -5.74 7.88 7.81
N ALA A 66 -5.70 6.56 7.73
CA ALA A 66 -6.07 5.81 6.53
C ALA A 66 -7.55 5.43 6.59
N ILE A 67 -8.35 6.03 5.70
CA ILE A 67 -9.79 5.77 5.58
C ILE A 67 -9.98 4.80 4.41
N GLU A 68 -10.48 3.60 4.71
CA GLU A 68 -10.73 2.59 3.69
C GLU A 68 -11.83 3.01 2.72
N GLN A 69 -11.62 2.75 1.43
CA GLN A 69 -12.62 2.90 0.39
C GLN A 69 -13.29 1.54 0.18
N GLU A 70 -14.51 1.42 0.68
CA GLU A 70 -15.32 0.20 0.57
C GLU A 70 -15.88 0.02 -0.86
N ASP A 71 -16.42 -1.17 -1.14
CA ASP A 71 -17.13 -1.50 -2.39
C ASP A 71 -16.36 -1.27 -3.70
N LEU A 72 -15.03 -1.38 -3.67
CA LEU A 72 -14.22 -1.37 -4.87
C LEU A 72 -14.68 -2.47 -5.85
N PRO A 73 -14.84 -2.16 -7.16
CA PRO A 73 -15.20 -3.15 -8.14
C PRO A 73 -14.23 -4.34 -8.09
N ARG A 74 -14.77 -5.56 -8.10
CA ARG A 74 -13.95 -6.75 -8.36
C ARG A 74 -13.45 -6.65 -9.79
N THR A 75 -12.19 -6.32 -9.98
CA THR A 75 -11.56 -6.22 -11.29
C THR A 75 -10.25 -6.98 -11.30
N SER A 76 -9.95 -7.61 -12.43
CA SER A 76 -8.62 -8.15 -12.72
C SER A 76 -7.66 -7.06 -13.20
N ASN A 77 -8.16 -5.87 -13.54
CA ASN A 77 -7.35 -4.76 -14.04
C ASN A 77 -7.30 -3.60 -13.03
N LEU A 78 -6.16 -3.50 -12.35
CA LEU A 78 -5.87 -2.43 -11.39
C LEU A 78 -5.76 -1.05 -12.05
N GLU A 79 -5.27 -0.96 -13.29
CA GLU A 79 -5.15 0.32 -14.01
C GLU A 79 -6.52 0.92 -14.27
N SER A 80 -7.49 0.11 -14.69
CA SER A 80 -8.87 0.56 -14.88
C SER A 80 -9.52 1.00 -13.56
N LEU A 81 -9.23 0.32 -12.45
CA LEU A 81 -9.72 0.73 -11.13
C LEU A 81 -9.15 2.09 -10.75
N LEU A 82 -7.84 2.25 -10.80
CA LEU A 82 -7.18 3.49 -10.41
C LEU A 82 -7.53 4.65 -11.33
N GLY A 83 -7.71 4.41 -12.63
CA GLY A 83 -8.13 5.42 -13.60
C GLY A 83 -9.53 6.00 -13.36
N GLY A 84 -10.37 5.33 -12.57
CA GLY A 84 -11.69 5.82 -12.16
C GLY A 84 -11.71 6.54 -10.81
N ILE A 85 -10.58 6.62 -10.10
CA ILE A 85 -10.50 7.25 -8.78
C ILE A 85 -10.21 8.74 -8.93
N ALA A 86 -10.95 9.54 -8.17
CA ALA A 86 -10.69 10.95 -7.95
C ALA A 86 -10.83 11.27 -6.46
N TRP A 87 -9.96 12.15 -5.96
CA TRP A 87 -9.87 12.46 -4.54
C TRP A 87 -10.18 13.94 -4.27
N PRO A 88 -10.99 14.26 -3.25
CA PRO A 88 -11.19 15.64 -2.83
C PRO A 88 -9.91 16.24 -2.22
N ASP A 89 -9.86 17.56 -2.09
CA ASP A 89 -8.69 18.30 -1.58
C ASP A 89 -8.29 17.92 -0.16
N SER A 90 -9.24 17.45 0.66
CA SER A 90 -8.97 16.98 2.02
C SER A 90 -8.15 15.68 2.08
N VAL A 91 -8.01 14.97 0.95
CA VAL A 91 -7.20 13.76 0.85
C VAL A 91 -5.80 14.16 0.40
N VAL A 92 -4.84 14.06 1.31
CA VAL A 92 -3.45 14.48 1.10
C VAL A 92 -2.58 13.36 0.52
N GLY A 93 -3.08 12.13 0.56
CA GLY A 93 -2.42 10.96 -0.02
C GLY A 93 -3.36 9.78 -0.18
N ALA A 94 -2.84 8.68 -0.71
CA ALA A 94 -3.57 7.43 -0.85
C ALA A 94 -2.67 6.25 -0.54
N ALA A 95 -3.24 5.16 -0.04
CA ALA A 95 -2.57 3.87 0.10
C ALA A 95 -3.33 2.77 -0.62
N LEU A 96 -2.61 1.82 -1.21
CA LEU A 96 -3.15 0.69 -1.95
C LEU A 96 -2.47 -0.59 -1.46
N ALA A 97 -3.27 -1.55 -1.00
CA ALA A 97 -2.82 -2.90 -0.72
C ALA A 97 -3.27 -3.86 -1.84
N VAL A 98 -2.32 -4.64 -2.38
CA VAL A 98 -2.57 -5.60 -3.46
C VAL A 98 -1.73 -6.85 -3.27
N GLU A 99 -2.33 -8.01 -3.50
CA GLU A 99 -1.62 -9.29 -3.52
C GLU A 99 -1.17 -9.61 -4.93
N ARG A 100 0.08 -10.08 -5.08
CA ARG A 100 0.68 -10.44 -6.35
C ARG A 100 1.50 -11.72 -6.24
N ILE A 101 1.60 -12.40 -7.37
CA ILE A 101 2.56 -13.46 -7.58
C ILE A 101 3.83 -12.84 -8.15
N VAL A 102 4.97 -13.15 -7.54
CA VAL A 102 6.30 -12.87 -8.10
C VAL A 102 7.03 -14.18 -8.34
N VAL A 103 7.85 -14.20 -9.37
CA VAL A 103 8.76 -15.31 -9.66
C VAL A 103 10.19 -14.79 -9.74
N PRO A 104 11.20 -15.64 -9.53
CA PRO A 104 12.58 -15.28 -9.77
C PRO A 104 12.81 -14.85 -11.23
N PRO A 105 13.70 -13.89 -11.53
CA PRO A 105 13.98 -13.44 -12.89
C PRO A 105 14.35 -14.56 -13.86
N GLU A 106 15.00 -15.63 -13.36
CA GLU A 106 15.31 -16.80 -14.16
C GLU A 106 14.07 -17.52 -14.71
N ALA A 107 12.93 -17.47 -14.01
CA ALA A 107 11.67 -18.05 -14.44
C ALA A 107 11.06 -17.30 -15.63
N GLU A 108 11.38 -16.01 -15.79
CA GLU A 108 10.91 -15.20 -16.92
C GLU A 108 11.55 -15.63 -18.25
N ARG A 109 12.73 -16.27 -18.20
CA ARG A 109 13.47 -16.73 -19.41
C ARG A 109 12.80 -17.91 -20.11
N ASP A 110 12.06 -18.71 -19.36
CA ASP A 110 11.41 -19.94 -19.84
C ASP A 110 9.91 -19.74 -20.14
N LEU A 111 9.42 -18.48 -20.12
CA LEU A 111 8.01 -18.20 -20.35
C LEU A 111 7.61 -18.39 -21.82
N PRO A 112 6.48 -19.09 -22.10
CA PRO A 112 5.91 -19.17 -23.43
C PRO A 112 5.60 -17.78 -23.98
N ALA A 113 5.81 -17.56 -25.28
CA ALA A 113 5.52 -16.29 -25.94
C ALA A 113 4.02 -15.90 -25.97
N HIS A 114 3.11 -16.78 -25.51
CA HIS A 114 1.66 -16.54 -25.51
C HIS A 114 1.21 -16.14 -24.09
N THR A 115 0.56 -14.99 -23.99
CA THR A 115 0.26 -14.31 -22.70
C THR A 115 -0.55 -15.15 -21.71
N GLU A 116 -1.58 -15.87 -22.16
CA GLU A 116 -2.40 -16.70 -21.26
C GLU A 116 -1.62 -17.92 -20.73
N SER A 117 -0.88 -18.60 -21.62
CA SER A 117 -0.03 -19.73 -21.24
C SER A 117 1.11 -19.32 -20.29
N ALA A 118 1.59 -18.07 -20.41
CA ALA A 118 2.60 -17.52 -19.53
C ALA A 118 2.07 -17.27 -18.11
N VAL A 119 0.83 -16.77 -17.95
CA VAL A 119 0.22 -16.55 -16.63
C VAL A 119 0.03 -17.87 -15.88
N ASP A 120 -0.47 -18.89 -16.55
CA ASP A 120 -0.64 -20.23 -15.94
C ASP A 120 0.71 -20.86 -15.58
N ALA A 121 1.72 -20.71 -16.44
CA ALA A 121 3.08 -21.20 -16.18
C ALA A 121 3.73 -20.50 -14.97
N LEU A 122 3.54 -19.18 -14.83
CA LEU A 122 3.99 -18.40 -13.67
C LEU A 122 3.29 -18.85 -12.39
N ALA A 123 1.98 -19.06 -12.45
CA ALA A 123 1.18 -19.49 -11.30
C ALA A 123 1.57 -20.89 -10.81
N ALA A 124 2.02 -21.77 -11.72
CA ALA A 124 2.50 -23.11 -11.43
C ALA A 124 4.02 -23.20 -11.13
N HIS A 125 4.76 -22.09 -11.24
CA HIS A 125 6.22 -22.10 -11.11
C HIS A 125 6.66 -22.51 -9.69
N PRO A 126 7.64 -23.41 -9.53
CA PRO A 126 8.06 -23.87 -8.20
C PRO A 126 8.70 -22.77 -7.35
N GLY A 127 9.32 -21.78 -7.99
CA GLY A 127 9.86 -20.58 -7.34
C GLY A 127 8.84 -19.47 -7.08
N ARG A 128 7.55 -19.71 -7.34
CA ARG A 128 6.48 -18.73 -7.10
C ARG A 128 6.49 -18.26 -5.65
N GLN A 129 6.36 -16.95 -5.46
CA GLN A 129 6.12 -16.35 -4.16
C GLN A 129 4.87 -15.48 -4.21
N ASP A 130 3.94 -15.72 -3.28
CA ASP A 130 2.84 -14.81 -3.03
C ASP A 130 3.31 -13.68 -2.12
N VAL A 131 3.13 -12.46 -2.58
CA VAL A 131 3.49 -11.25 -1.85
C VAL A 131 2.30 -10.32 -1.75
N ARG A 132 2.23 -9.58 -0.65
CA ARG A 132 1.34 -8.42 -0.52
C ARG A 132 2.21 -7.18 -0.57
N LEU A 133 1.85 -6.27 -1.46
CA LEU A 133 2.42 -4.94 -1.56
C LEU A 133 1.45 -3.97 -0.90
N LEU A 134 1.96 -3.07 -0.07
CA LEU A 134 1.27 -1.84 0.28
C LEU A 134 2.06 -0.66 -0.25
N VAL A 135 1.42 0.18 -1.06
CA VAL A 135 2.01 1.39 -1.62
C VAL A 135 1.25 2.58 -1.06
N ALA A 136 1.95 3.50 -0.41
CA ALA A 136 1.40 4.75 0.08
C ALA A 136 2.10 5.94 -0.60
N VAL A 137 1.33 6.94 -1.02
CA VAL A 137 1.83 8.11 -1.75
C VAL A 137 1.09 9.36 -1.29
N THR A 138 1.71 10.52 -1.44
CA THR A 138 1.17 11.82 -1.05
C THR A 138 1.23 12.81 -2.22
N ARG A 139 0.40 13.86 -2.16
CA ARG A 139 0.34 14.93 -3.18
C ARG A 139 1.66 15.72 -3.31
N ASP A 140 2.43 15.82 -2.23
CA ASP A 140 3.76 16.45 -2.23
C ASP A 140 4.87 15.55 -2.81
N GLY A 141 4.51 14.34 -3.26
CA GLY A 141 5.39 13.46 -4.03
C GLY A 141 6.13 12.41 -3.19
N GLN A 142 5.92 12.33 -1.88
CA GLN A 142 6.46 11.23 -1.08
C GLN A 142 5.82 9.89 -1.48
N SER A 143 6.55 8.81 -1.25
CA SER A 143 6.07 7.45 -1.46
C SER A 143 6.74 6.48 -0.52
N ARG A 144 6.02 5.43 -0.13
CA ARG A 144 6.51 4.29 0.65
C ARG A 144 5.93 3.02 0.08
N CYS A 145 6.77 2.00 -0.13
CA CYS A 145 6.30 0.65 -0.40
C CYS A 145 6.68 -0.29 0.73
N LEU A 146 5.75 -1.18 1.06
CA LEU A 146 5.91 -2.26 2.00
C LEU A 146 5.67 -3.58 1.26
N LEU A 147 6.45 -4.60 1.59
CA LEU A 147 6.31 -5.94 1.03
C LEU A 147 6.27 -6.96 2.16
N ARG A 148 5.20 -7.74 2.19
CA ARG A 148 5.07 -8.94 3.02
C ARG A 148 5.03 -10.17 2.12
N GLN A 149 5.78 -11.20 2.49
CA GLN A 149 5.73 -12.49 1.80
C GLN A 149 4.79 -13.43 2.56
N ARG A 150 3.94 -14.18 1.85
CA ARG A 150 3.05 -15.17 2.47
C ARG A 150 3.82 -16.24 3.26
N ALA A 151 4.99 -16.63 2.76
CA ALA A 151 5.88 -17.58 3.44
C ALA A 151 6.48 -17.03 4.76
N ASN A 152 6.48 -15.71 4.95
CA ASN A 152 7.02 -15.01 6.12
C ASN A 152 5.96 -14.05 6.70
N ASP A 153 4.74 -14.53 6.90
CA ASP A 153 3.60 -13.71 7.33
C ASP A 153 3.68 -13.34 8.82
N ARG A 154 4.46 -12.31 9.14
CA ARG A 154 4.61 -11.75 10.49
C ARG A 154 4.88 -10.25 10.42
N ASP A 155 4.44 -9.52 11.42
CA ASP A 155 4.56 -8.04 11.46
C ASP A 155 6.01 -7.55 11.58
N ASP A 156 6.92 -8.40 12.05
CA ASP A 156 8.37 -8.13 12.06
C ASP A 156 9.08 -8.53 10.76
N LYS A 157 8.34 -9.06 9.77
CA LYS A 157 8.84 -9.55 8.48
C LYS A 157 8.26 -8.79 7.28
N VAL A 158 8.16 -7.47 7.44
CA VAL A 158 7.74 -6.55 6.38
C VAL A 158 8.95 -5.76 5.90
N ALA A 159 9.26 -5.87 4.61
CA ALA A 159 10.30 -5.07 3.98
C ALA A 159 9.76 -3.68 3.62
N LEU A 160 10.56 -2.64 3.82
CA LEU A 160 10.25 -1.25 3.46
C LEU A 160 11.22 -0.76 2.39
N GLY A 161 10.71 -0.05 1.38
CA GLY A 161 11.54 0.58 0.35
C GLY A 161 10.71 1.41 -0.61
N ASP A 162 11.29 2.43 -1.21
CA ASP A 162 10.56 3.36 -2.08
C ASP A 162 10.42 2.84 -3.52
N GLU A 163 11.34 1.97 -3.95
CA GLU A 163 11.49 1.49 -5.34
C GLU A 163 10.99 0.04 -5.56
N ILE A 164 10.23 -0.52 -4.62
CA ILE A 164 9.77 -1.93 -4.73
C ILE A 164 8.77 -2.10 -5.87
N ALA A 165 7.89 -1.12 -6.09
CA ALA A 165 6.81 -1.21 -7.06
C ALA A 165 6.60 0.11 -7.82
N PRO A 166 7.58 0.54 -8.65
CA PRO A 166 7.58 1.86 -9.27
C PRO A 166 6.34 2.11 -10.15
N GLY A 167 5.87 1.09 -10.87
CA GLY A 167 4.64 1.19 -11.67
C GLY A 167 3.38 1.44 -10.83
N LEU A 168 3.28 0.80 -9.66
CA LEU A 168 2.16 1.02 -8.72
C LEU A 168 2.23 2.39 -8.06
N VAL A 169 3.43 2.82 -7.67
CA VAL A 169 3.66 4.17 -7.13
C VAL A 169 3.20 5.22 -8.14
N HIS A 170 3.59 5.07 -9.40
CA HIS A 170 3.20 5.99 -10.46
C HIS A 170 1.68 6.01 -10.68
N ALA A 171 1.06 4.83 -10.82
CA ALA A 171 -0.38 4.72 -11.04
C ALA A 171 -1.19 5.30 -9.87
N LEU A 172 -0.77 5.06 -8.62
CA LEU A 172 -1.44 5.61 -7.45
C LEU A 172 -1.26 7.13 -7.34
N LYS A 173 -0.06 7.65 -7.61
CA LYS A 173 0.19 9.11 -7.65
C LYS A 173 -0.69 9.81 -8.68
N ALA A 174 -0.94 9.19 -9.83
CA ALA A 174 -1.80 9.76 -10.87
C ALA A 174 -3.24 10.02 -10.37
N THR A 175 -3.75 9.18 -9.45
CA THR A 175 -5.10 9.38 -8.86
C THR A 175 -5.22 10.68 -8.06
N LEU A 176 -4.10 11.20 -7.56
CA LEU A 176 -4.02 12.42 -6.75
C LEU A 176 -3.75 13.69 -7.57
N GLN A 177 -3.65 13.59 -8.90
CA GLN A 177 -3.42 14.73 -9.79
C GLN A 177 -4.69 15.17 -10.53
N ALA A 178 -5.75 14.37 -10.44
CA ALA A 178 -7.06 14.63 -11.05
C ALA A 178 -7.84 15.69 -10.27
#